data_AF-Q22AS8-F1
#
_entry.id   AF-Q22AS8-F1
#
_cell.length_a   1.000
_cell.length_b   1.000
_cell.length_c   1.000
_cell.angle_alpha   90.00
_cell.angle_beta   90.00
_cell.angle_gamma   90.00
#
_symmetry.space_group_name_H-M   'P 1'
#
loop_
_entity.id
_entity.type
_entity.pdbx_description
1 polymer ?
#
loop_
_entity_poly.entity_id
_entity_poly.type
_entity_poly.pdbx_seq_one_letter_code
_entity_poly.pdbx_strand_id
1 'polypeptide(L)'
;MSSVRIQQVPRQEFLKIQPQMLQKDFYLSMLDLEERVNNAKTVTLERINHLIDKYAACVEYFDSVSNPIKIYFLEKIQITLANTRYLNILINSTEQNNIQSHFQSSNTNNTICSKNQNNFQQFMQEIETPFQHYTQVKDAQDQINDSLESKKMIFQETQKNKLFIKGLADDILYDQIDTQATERTLDQENLGGAEIIDDTCNQGLTQLLKNEINSHQNNIQRQYYHHRNQFSGDFSDYASYNNSIVMIDSKTQSIINHLNQDLFSPKNIEEVYDDQKKKIERAKRVELYMKVHAHQNKQVDEAQSINHIISNYEQSFKQNDDLIRNDIQNQIDQINQKISKKKKKNYIFEINKNTSDCKSPTESHTSTE
;
A
#
# COMPACT_ATOMS: atom_id res chain seq x y z
N MET A 1 -43.53 -3.88 -42.04
CA MET A 1 -42.20 -3.84 -41.39
C MET A 1 -42.04 -2.46 -40.79
N SER A 2 -42.26 -2.36 -39.48
CA SER A 2 -42.30 -1.08 -38.74
C SER A 2 -40.88 -0.69 -38.33
N SER A 3 -40.40 0.43 -38.87
CA SER A 3 -39.06 0.95 -38.62
C SER A 3 -39.01 1.58 -37.23
N VAL A 4 -38.27 0.94 -36.31
CA VAL A 4 -38.03 1.45 -34.95
C VAL A 4 -36.99 2.56 -35.04
N ARG A 5 -37.44 3.82 -34.97
CA ARG A 5 -36.56 4.98 -34.76
C ARG A 5 -36.05 4.96 -33.33
N ILE A 6 -34.78 4.63 -33.16
CA ILE A 6 -34.07 4.83 -31.90
C ILE A 6 -33.84 6.35 -31.77
N GLN A 7 -34.57 6.96 -30.85
CA GLN A 7 -34.45 8.37 -30.51
C GLN A 7 -33.12 8.55 -29.76
N GLN A 8 -32.14 9.17 -30.40
CA GLN A 8 -30.88 9.54 -29.75
C GLN A 8 -31.19 10.58 -28.68
N VAL A 9 -30.98 10.21 -27.41
CA VAL A 9 -31.04 11.14 -26.28
C VAL A 9 -29.84 12.09 -26.39
N PRO A 10 -30.04 13.42 -26.41
CA PRO A 10 -28.96 14.38 -26.53
C PRO A 10 -28.05 14.30 -25.29
N ARG A 11 -26.90 13.66 -25.47
CA ARG A 11 -25.85 13.49 -24.46
C ARG A 11 -24.94 14.71 -24.48
N GLN A 12 -25.40 15.89 -24.05
CA GLN A 12 -24.55 17.07 -23.93
C GLN A 12 -25.17 18.23 -23.13
N GLU A 13 -25.42 18.00 -21.84
CA GLU A 13 -25.30 19.06 -20.84
C GLU A 13 -24.36 18.56 -19.75
N PHE A 14 -23.08 18.39 -20.11
CA PHE A 14 -22.03 18.27 -19.11
C PHE A 14 -21.99 19.61 -18.38
N LEU A 15 -22.43 19.58 -17.11
CA LEU A 15 -22.30 20.67 -16.16
C LEU A 15 -20.88 21.23 -16.29
N LYS A 16 -20.73 22.47 -16.75
CA LYS A 16 -19.48 23.21 -16.61
C LYS A 16 -19.26 23.39 -15.11
N ILE A 17 -18.53 22.47 -14.51
CA ILE A 17 -18.12 22.55 -13.11
C ILE A 17 -17.32 23.84 -12.98
N GLN A 18 -17.89 24.82 -12.29
CA GLN A 18 -17.21 26.08 -12.10
C GLN A 18 -15.99 25.85 -11.19
N PRO A 19 -14.80 26.36 -11.53
CA PRO A 19 -13.58 26.18 -10.75
C PRO A 19 -13.67 26.73 -9.31
N GLN A 20 -14.75 27.43 -8.96
CA GLN A 20 -15.07 27.84 -7.60
C GLN A 20 -15.46 26.69 -6.64
N MET A 21 -15.66 25.45 -7.12
CA MET A 21 -16.17 24.36 -6.27
C MET A 21 -15.13 23.70 -5.35
N LEU A 22 -13.83 23.79 -5.63
CA LEU A 22 -12.78 23.15 -4.83
C LEU A 22 -12.03 24.16 -3.95
N GLN A 23 -12.78 24.86 -3.10
CA GLN A 23 -12.19 25.74 -2.09
C GLN A 23 -11.60 24.92 -0.93
N LYS A 24 -10.79 25.57 -0.08
CA LYS A 24 -10.20 24.96 1.12
C LYS A 24 -11.23 24.20 1.96
N ASP A 25 -12.42 24.77 2.13
CA ASP A 25 -13.50 24.18 2.92
C ASP A 25 -14.02 22.86 2.34
N PHE A 26 -13.96 22.69 1.00
CA PHE A 26 -14.28 21.43 0.36
C PHE A 26 -13.32 20.34 0.82
N TYR A 27 -12.01 20.58 0.75
CA TYR A 27 -11.00 19.59 1.15
C TYR A 27 -11.06 19.29 2.64
N LEU A 28 -11.31 20.31 3.48
CA LEU A 28 -11.51 20.10 4.92
C LEU A 28 -12.73 19.20 5.18
N SER A 29 -13.84 19.43 4.47
CA SER A 29 -15.04 18.59 4.60
C SER A 29 -14.81 17.15 4.11
N MET A 30 -13.96 16.97 3.09
CA MET A 30 -13.59 15.65 2.57
C MET A 30 -12.71 14.90 3.56
N LEU A 31 -11.71 15.56 4.15
CA LEU A 31 -10.83 14.98 5.18
C LEU A 31 -11.59 14.60 6.45
N ASP A 32 -12.49 15.45 6.94
CA ASP A 32 -13.38 15.13 8.07
C ASP A 32 -14.27 13.92 7.75
N LEU A 33 -14.77 13.82 6.51
CA LEU A 33 -15.55 12.67 6.07
C LEU A 33 -14.70 11.38 6.00
N GLU A 34 -13.47 11.45 5.48
CA GLU A 34 -12.52 10.32 5.49
C GLU A 34 -12.25 9.83 6.92
N GLU A 35 -11.96 10.74 7.84
CA GLU A 35 -11.70 10.41 9.23
C GLU A 35 -12.91 9.74 9.87
N ARG A 36 -14.12 10.26 9.64
CA ARG A 36 -15.36 9.67 10.14
C ARG A 36 -15.65 8.31 9.54
N VAL A 37 -15.32 8.08 8.27
CA VAL A 37 -15.52 6.77 7.62
C VAL A 37 -14.52 5.74 8.14
N ASN A 38 -13.25 6.13 8.34
CA ASN A 38 -12.20 5.22 8.80
C ASN A 38 -12.28 4.90 10.30
N ASN A 39 -12.59 5.90 11.15
CA ASN A 39 -12.56 5.75 12.61
C ASN A 39 -13.90 5.31 13.22
N ALA A 40 -15.02 5.44 12.50
CA ALA A 40 -16.32 5.07 13.06
C ALA A 40 -16.44 3.56 13.27
N LYS A 41 -17.05 3.15 14.40
CA LYS A 41 -17.44 1.75 14.66
C LYS A 41 -18.54 1.26 13.72
N THR A 42 -19.40 2.16 13.27
CA THR A 42 -20.49 1.89 12.31
C THR A 42 -20.40 2.86 11.15
N VAL A 43 -20.20 2.33 9.95
CA VAL A 43 -20.16 3.11 8.70
C VAL A 43 -21.47 2.89 7.95
N THR A 44 -22.06 3.97 7.43
CA THR A 44 -23.29 3.90 6.63
C THR A 44 -22.94 4.01 5.15
N LEU A 45 -23.75 3.39 4.30
CA LEU A 45 -23.61 3.45 2.84
C LEU A 45 -23.57 4.91 2.34
N GLU A 46 -24.45 5.75 2.87
CA GLU A 46 -24.55 7.16 2.50
C GLU A 46 -23.22 7.92 2.68
N ARG A 47 -22.49 7.63 3.77
CA ARG A 47 -21.19 8.26 4.03
C ARG A 47 -20.10 7.79 3.06
N ILE A 48 -20.13 6.50 2.69
CA ILE A 48 -19.20 5.94 1.70
C ILE A 48 -19.46 6.57 0.34
N ASN A 49 -20.73 6.61 -0.10
CA ASN A 49 -21.10 7.22 -1.37
C ASN A 49 -20.75 8.71 -1.40
N HIS A 50 -21.05 9.45 -0.33
CA HIS A 50 -20.70 10.87 -0.25
C HIS A 50 -19.18 11.11 -0.31
N LEU A 51 -18.36 10.20 0.24
CA LEU A 51 -16.91 10.29 0.13
C LEU A 51 -16.44 10.03 -1.32
N ILE A 52 -17.01 9.01 -1.97
CA ILE A 52 -16.74 8.70 -3.39
C ILE A 52 -17.14 9.88 -4.28
N ASP A 53 -18.29 10.50 -4.04
CA ASP A 53 -18.77 11.65 -4.79
C ASP A 53 -17.80 12.85 -4.66
N LYS A 54 -17.25 13.07 -3.46
CA LYS A 54 -16.22 14.11 -3.26
C LYS A 54 -14.93 13.82 -4.02
N TYR A 55 -14.46 12.56 -4.03
CA TYR A 55 -13.31 12.18 -4.84
C TYR A 55 -13.60 12.30 -6.34
N ALA A 56 -14.78 11.91 -6.79
CA ALA A 56 -15.19 12.03 -8.18
C ALA A 56 -15.20 13.49 -8.64
N ALA A 57 -15.71 14.41 -7.81
CA ALA A 57 -15.65 15.84 -8.08
C ALA A 57 -14.21 16.37 -8.20
N CYS A 58 -13.28 15.87 -7.38
CA CYS A 58 -11.85 16.16 -7.54
C CYS A 58 -11.32 15.63 -8.89
N VAL A 59 -11.64 14.40 -9.27
CA VAL A 59 -11.22 13.79 -10.54
C VAL A 59 -11.73 14.63 -11.72
N GLU A 60 -13.00 14.98 -11.74
CA GLU A 60 -13.61 15.77 -12.82
C GLU A 60 -12.95 17.15 -12.96
N TYR A 61 -12.70 17.84 -11.84
CA TYR A 61 -11.99 19.11 -11.88
C TYR A 61 -10.56 18.96 -12.40
N PHE A 62 -9.78 18.02 -11.85
CA PHE A 62 -8.39 17.84 -12.24
C PHE A 62 -8.23 17.28 -13.66
N ASP A 63 -9.23 16.54 -14.15
CA ASP A 63 -9.32 16.14 -15.56
C ASP A 63 -9.52 17.35 -16.47
N SER A 64 -10.39 18.29 -16.09
CA SER A 64 -10.64 19.52 -16.86
C SER A 64 -9.39 20.41 -17.01
N VAL A 65 -8.51 20.43 -16.00
CA VAL A 65 -7.23 21.15 -16.05
C VAL A 65 -6.05 20.27 -16.51
N SER A 66 -6.31 19.03 -16.93
CA SER A 66 -5.29 18.05 -17.36
C SER A 66 -4.16 17.82 -16.34
N ASN A 67 -4.48 17.88 -15.05
CA ASN A 67 -3.51 17.69 -13.97
C ASN A 67 -3.39 16.20 -13.61
N PRO A 68 -2.16 15.63 -13.53
CA PRO A 68 -1.97 14.21 -13.19
C PRO A 68 -2.43 13.84 -11.78
N ILE A 69 -2.64 14.81 -10.88
CA ILE A 69 -3.16 14.55 -9.53
C ILE A 69 -4.53 13.87 -9.51
N LYS A 70 -5.29 13.90 -10.63
CA LYS A 70 -6.52 13.11 -10.78
C LYS A 70 -6.30 11.61 -10.55
N ILE A 71 -5.10 11.10 -10.84
CA ILE A 71 -4.72 9.70 -10.63
C ILE A 71 -4.79 9.34 -9.14
N TYR A 72 -4.30 10.23 -8.26
CA TYR A 72 -4.39 10.03 -6.81
C TYR A 72 -5.85 9.89 -6.33
N PHE A 73 -6.76 10.73 -6.83
CA PHE A 73 -8.17 10.64 -6.44
C PHE A 73 -8.86 9.41 -7.02
N LEU A 74 -8.48 8.97 -8.23
CA LEU A 74 -8.93 7.69 -8.78
C LEU A 74 -8.47 6.50 -7.92
N GLU A 75 -7.22 6.51 -7.45
CA GLU A 75 -6.71 5.50 -6.52
C GLU A 75 -7.49 5.51 -5.20
N LYS A 76 -7.80 6.69 -4.65
CA LYS A 76 -8.64 6.81 -3.45
C LYS A 76 -10.04 6.22 -3.63
N ILE A 77 -10.67 6.42 -4.79
CA ILE A 77 -11.96 5.77 -5.10
C ILE A 77 -11.79 4.25 -5.13
N GLN A 78 -10.76 3.74 -5.81
CA GLN A 78 -10.50 2.31 -5.90
C GLN A 78 -10.26 1.67 -4.52
N ILE A 79 -9.42 2.29 -3.68
CA ILE A 79 -9.14 1.83 -2.32
C ILE A 79 -10.43 1.81 -1.47
N THR A 80 -11.26 2.85 -1.60
CA THR A 80 -12.53 2.93 -0.89
C THR A 80 -13.47 1.80 -1.32
N LEU A 81 -13.55 1.50 -2.62
CA LEU A 81 -14.40 0.41 -3.13
C LEU A 81 -13.84 -0.99 -2.85
N ALA A 82 -12.51 -1.15 -2.79
CA ALA A 82 -11.85 -2.42 -2.50
C ALA A 82 -11.89 -2.80 -1.01
N ASN A 83 -12.12 -1.83 -0.12
CA ASN A 83 -12.18 -2.09 1.31
C ASN A 83 -13.33 -3.07 1.63
N THR A 84 -12.98 -4.25 2.14
CA THR A 84 -13.91 -5.36 2.42
C THR A 84 -15.06 -4.94 3.34
N ARG A 85 -14.79 -4.04 4.30
CA ARG A 85 -15.82 -3.52 5.22
C ARG A 85 -16.86 -2.70 4.47
N TYR A 86 -16.42 -1.86 3.53
CA TYR A 86 -17.30 -0.98 2.76
C TYR A 86 -18.05 -1.78 1.68
N LEU A 87 -17.37 -2.73 1.04
CA LEU A 87 -17.95 -3.64 0.05
C LEU A 87 -19.10 -4.48 0.63
N ASN A 88 -18.94 -5.02 1.84
CA ASN A 88 -20.02 -5.75 2.51
C ASN A 88 -21.25 -4.87 2.78
N ILE A 89 -21.07 -3.59 3.11
CA ILE A 89 -22.18 -2.64 3.30
C ILE A 89 -22.88 -2.36 1.97
N LEU A 90 -22.12 -2.19 0.89
CA LEU A 90 -22.63 -1.97 -0.48
C LEU A 90 -23.45 -3.17 -0.99
N ILE A 91 -22.97 -4.39 -0.79
CA ILE A 91 -23.66 -5.61 -1.21
C ILE A 91 -24.96 -5.79 -0.42
N ASN A 92 -24.88 -5.75 0.92
CA ASN A 92 -26.04 -6.00 1.78
C ASN A 92 -27.15 -4.95 1.63
N SER A 93 -26.80 -3.70 1.33
CA SER A 93 -27.77 -2.64 1.07
C SER A 93 -28.47 -2.79 -0.28
N THR A 94 -27.81 -3.38 -1.26
CA THR A 94 -28.39 -3.65 -2.59
C THR A 94 -29.43 -4.77 -2.52
N GLU A 95 -29.18 -5.81 -1.72
CA GLU A 95 -30.12 -6.92 -1.52
C GLU A 95 -31.42 -6.48 -0.83
N GLN A 96 -31.33 -5.60 0.18
CA GLN A 96 -32.51 -5.12 0.90
C GLN A 96 -33.43 -4.24 0.02
N ASN A 97 -32.86 -3.41 -0.85
CA ASN A 97 -33.64 -2.55 -1.75
C ASN A 97 -34.34 -3.33 -2.88
N ASN A 98 -33.79 -4.48 -3.31
CA ASN A 98 -34.42 -5.34 -4.31
C ASN A 98 -35.59 -6.16 -3.74
N ILE A 99 -35.56 -6.55 -2.46
CA ILE A 99 -36.65 -7.29 -1.84
C ILE A 99 -37.86 -6.39 -1.55
N GLN A 100 -37.63 -5.11 -1.22
CA GLN A 100 -38.71 -4.19 -0.88
C GLN A 100 -39.44 -3.61 -2.11
N SER A 101 -38.77 -3.48 -3.25
CA SER A 101 -39.40 -3.05 -4.52
C SER A 101 -40.20 -4.17 -5.20
N HIS A 102 -39.93 -5.45 -4.90
CA HIS A 102 -40.69 -6.57 -5.47
C HIS A 102 -42.00 -6.89 -4.72
N PHE A 103 -42.20 -6.40 -3.49
CA PHE A 103 -43.42 -6.65 -2.70
C PHE A 103 -44.55 -5.62 -2.88
N GLN A 104 -44.35 -4.55 -3.66
CA GLN A 104 -45.41 -3.57 -3.94
C GLN A 104 -45.97 -3.63 -5.36
N SER A 105 -45.41 -4.46 -6.24
CA SER A 105 -45.92 -4.63 -7.61
C SER A 105 -46.00 -6.11 -7.94
N SER A 106 -47.12 -6.75 -7.59
CA SER A 106 -47.82 -7.81 -8.36
C SER A 106 -48.69 -8.69 -7.46
N ASN A 107 -49.95 -8.28 -7.29
CA ASN A 107 -51.04 -9.22 -7.01
C ASN A 107 -51.65 -9.64 -8.36
N THR A 108 -50.93 -10.43 -9.16
CA THR A 108 -51.50 -11.19 -10.29
C THR A 108 -50.61 -12.37 -10.64
N ASN A 109 -51.18 -13.55 -10.39
CA ASN A 109 -50.77 -14.89 -10.78
C ASN A 109 -49.92 -14.97 -12.06
N ASN A 110 -48.73 -15.59 -11.96
CA ASN A 110 -48.35 -16.66 -12.89
C ASN A 110 -47.10 -17.42 -12.40
N THR A 111 -47.37 -18.65 -11.98
CA THR A 111 -46.43 -19.76 -11.85
C THR A 111 -45.87 -20.06 -13.24
N ILE A 112 -44.57 -19.84 -13.47
CA ILE A 112 -43.67 -20.51 -14.43
C ILE A 112 -42.42 -19.62 -14.52
N CYS A 113 -41.35 -19.92 -13.75
CA CYS A 113 -39.94 -19.73 -14.16
C CYS A 113 -38.94 -20.11 -13.04
N SER A 114 -38.94 -21.36 -12.54
CA SER A 114 -37.99 -21.77 -11.48
C SER A 114 -36.72 -22.47 -11.99
N LYS A 115 -36.48 -22.52 -13.31
CA LYS A 115 -35.35 -23.28 -13.90
C LYS A 115 -34.18 -22.42 -14.39
N ASN A 116 -34.31 -21.09 -14.45
CA ASN A 116 -33.23 -20.20 -14.91
C ASN A 116 -32.45 -19.47 -13.80
N GLN A 117 -32.89 -19.53 -12.53
CA GLN A 117 -32.17 -18.88 -11.42
C GLN A 117 -30.89 -19.62 -11.02
N ASN A 118 -30.86 -20.97 -11.10
CA ASN A 118 -29.69 -21.75 -10.69
C ASN A 118 -28.48 -21.56 -11.64
N ASN A 119 -28.72 -21.35 -12.94
CA ASN A 119 -27.64 -21.10 -13.89
C ASN A 119 -27.02 -19.71 -13.74
N PHE A 120 -27.79 -18.71 -13.28
CA PHE A 120 -27.26 -17.36 -13.07
C PHE A 120 -26.45 -17.27 -11.77
N GLN A 121 -26.85 -17.95 -10.70
CA GLN A 121 -26.04 -18.04 -9.48
C GLN A 121 -24.73 -18.79 -9.69
N GLN A 122 -24.74 -19.88 -10.47
CA GLN A 122 -23.53 -20.62 -10.81
C GLN A 122 -22.58 -19.80 -11.68
N PHE A 123 -23.11 -19.03 -12.64
CA PHE A 123 -22.32 -18.10 -13.45
C PHE A 123 -21.73 -16.94 -12.64
N MET A 124 -22.47 -16.38 -11.67
CA MET A 124 -21.95 -15.32 -10.79
C MET A 124 -20.81 -15.85 -9.87
N GLN A 125 -20.91 -17.09 -9.38
CA GLN A 125 -19.83 -17.74 -8.61
C GLN A 125 -18.58 -18.05 -9.46
N GLU A 126 -18.75 -18.38 -10.74
CA GLU A 126 -17.64 -18.61 -11.68
C GLU A 126 -16.92 -17.31 -12.09
N ILE A 127 -17.57 -16.15 -11.99
CA ILE A 127 -16.94 -14.84 -12.28
C ILE A 127 -16.30 -14.22 -11.01
N GLU A 128 -16.86 -14.45 -9.82
CA GLU A 128 -16.34 -13.90 -8.57
C GLU A 128 -14.96 -14.47 -8.17
N THR A 129 -14.68 -15.73 -8.49
CA THR A 129 -13.44 -16.41 -8.11
C THR A 129 -12.16 -15.81 -8.74
N PRO A 130 -12.09 -15.51 -10.05
CA PRO A 130 -10.93 -14.81 -10.62
C PRO A 130 -10.85 -13.33 -10.18
N PHE A 131 -11.98 -12.69 -9.86
CA PHE A 131 -11.99 -11.30 -9.40
C PHE A 131 -11.42 -11.15 -7.99
N GLN A 132 -11.76 -12.05 -7.06
CA GLN A 132 -11.19 -12.07 -5.70
C GLN A 132 -9.68 -12.32 -5.70
N HIS A 133 -9.19 -13.14 -6.64
CA HIS A 133 -7.75 -13.38 -6.76
C HIS A 133 -7.01 -12.16 -7.31
N TYR A 134 -7.61 -11.44 -8.26
CA TYR A 134 -7.05 -10.19 -8.78
C TYR A 134 -6.99 -9.09 -7.70
N THR A 135 -8.02 -8.98 -6.85
CA THR A 135 -8.02 -8.02 -5.73
C THR A 135 -6.94 -8.34 -4.70
N GLN A 136 -6.77 -9.62 -4.33
CA GLN A 136 -5.71 -10.03 -3.40
C GLN A 136 -4.29 -9.77 -3.95
N VAL A 137 -4.08 -9.99 -5.25
CA VAL A 137 -2.79 -9.71 -5.89
C VAL A 137 -2.51 -8.21 -5.95
N LYS A 138 -3.55 -7.39 -6.22
CA LYS A 138 -3.40 -5.93 -6.24
C LYS A 138 -3.16 -5.34 -4.85
N ASP A 139 -3.88 -5.81 -3.82
CA ASP A 139 -3.67 -5.38 -2.44
C ASP A 139 -2.27 -5.75 -1.94
N ALA A 140 -1.75 -6.92 -2.34
CA ALA A 140 -0.37 -7.32 -2.04
C ALA A 140 0.66 -6.43 -2.76
N GLN A 141 0.39 -6.07 -4.02
CA GLN A 141 1.25 -5.18 -4.81
C GLN A 141 1.29 -3.76 -4.21
N ASP A 142 0.15 -3.25 -3.78
CA ASP A 142 0.03 -1.92 -3.17
C ASP A 142 0.72 -1.88 -1.81
N GLN A 143 0.61 -2.94 -0.99
CA GLN A 143 1.38 -3.07 0.26
C GLN A 143 2.90 -3.12 0.04
N ILE A 144 3.35 -3.77 -1.04
CA ILE A 144 4.77 -3.80 -1.42
C ILE A 144 5.24 -2.41 -1.83
N ASN A 145 4.44 -1.68 -2.61
CA ASN A 145 4.76 -0.32 -3.05
C ASN A 145 4.81 0.67 -1.89
N ASP A 146 3.83 0.63 -0.97
CA ASP A 146 3.80 1.48 0.23
C ASP A 146 4.98 1.20 1.17
N SER A 147 5.35 -0.08 1.32
CA SER A 147 6.53 -0.51 2.08
C SER A 147 7.83 -0.03 1.44
N LEU A 148 7.91 -0.05 0.11
CA LEU A 148 9.07 0.44 -0.63
C LEU A 148 9.22 1.97 -0.49
N GLU A 149 8.14 2.71 -0.58
CA GLU A 149 8.16 4.18 -0.49
C GLU A 149 8.50 4.64 0.93
N SER A 150 7.95 3.95 1.95
CA SER A 150 8.33 4.16 3.36
C SER A 150 9.83 3.92 3.59
N LYS A 151 10.41 2.89 2.96
CA LYS A 151 11.85 2.61 3.06
C LYS A 151 12.70 3.66 2.34
N LYS A 152 12.26 4.18 1.19
CA LYS A 152 12.95 5.29 0.51
C LYS A 152 12.97 6.54 1.37
N MET A 153 11.85 6.88 2.02
CA MET A 153 11.75 7.99 2.97
C MET A 153 12.74 7.84 4.12
N ILE A 154 12.74 6.68 4.80
CA ILE A 154 13.67 6.41 5.91
C ILE A 154 15.14 6.51 5.43
N PHE A 155 15.44 6.00 4.23
CA PHE A 155 16.78 6.10 3.67
C PHE A 155 17.19 7.55 3.40
N GLN A 156 16.33 8.36 2.80
CA GLN A 156 16.59 9.78 2.56
C GLN A 156 16.78 10.56 3.87
N GLU A 157 15.91 10.34 4.87
CA GLU A 157 16.03 10.93 6.21
C GLU A 157 17.37 10.56 6.86
N THR A 158 17.79 9.29 6.72
CA THR A 158 19.06 8.80 7.26
C THR A 158 20.25 9.47 6.57
N GLN A 159 20.22 9.68 5.25
CA GLN A 159 21.27 10.39 4.53
C GLN A 159 21.33 11.88 4.93
N LYS A 160 20.17 12.51 5.11
CA LYS A 160 20.07 13.89 5.58
C LYS A 160 20.66 14.05 6.99
N ASN A 161 20.33 13.15 7.91
CA ASN A 161 20.87 13.14 9.26
C ASN A 161 22.39 12.88 9.27
N LYS A 162 22.88 12.01 8.38
CA LYS A 162 24.32 11.77 8.23
C LYS A 162 25.07 13.01 7.75
N LEU A 163 24.52 13.74 6.78
CA LEU A 163 25.08 15.00 6.31
C LEU A 163 25.02 16.09 7.38
N PHE A 164 23.94 16.16 8.15
CA PHE A 164 23.79 17.09 9.26
C PHE A 164 24.82 16.85 10.37
N ILE A 165 24.98 15.59 10.79
CA ILE A 165 26.00 15.20 11.78
C ILE A 165 27.41 15.51 11.26
N LYS A 166 27.66 15.30 9.96
CA LYS A 166 28.93 15.65 9.35
C LYS A 166 29.18 17.17 9.40
N GLY A 167 28.17 17.98 9.07
CA GLY A 167 28.26 19.44 9.18
C GLY A 167 28.58 19.89 10.61
N LEU A 168 27.87 19.37 11.61
CA LEU A 168 28.16 19.67 13.02
C LEU A 168 29.57 19.25 13.45
N ALA A 169 30.07 18.11 12.95
CA ALA A 169 31.42 17.67 13.24
C ALA A 169 32.48 18.58 12.58
N ASP A 170 32.23 19.04 11.35
CA ASP A 170 33.10 19.96 10.64
C ASP A 170 33.11 21.35 11.31
N ASP A 171 31.97 21.83 11.82
CA ASP A 171 31.85 23.09 12.57
C ASP A 171 32.59 23.03 13.92
N ILE A 172 32.41 21.94 14.69
CA ILE A 172 33.14 21.72 15.95
C ILE A 172 34.65 21.63 15.71
N LEU A 173 35.06 20.98 14.62
CA LEU A 173 36.47 20.86 14.26
C LEU A 173 37.06 22.22 13.86
N TYR A 174 36.30 23.06 13.16
CA TYR A 174 36.71 24.43 12.82
C TYR A 174 36.87 25.31 14.06
N ASP A 175 35.91 25.28 14.98
CA ASP A 175 35.98 26.05 16.23
C ASP A 175 37.16 25.60 17.11
N GLN A 176 37.48 24.30 17.14
CA GLN A 176 38.65 23.79 17.86
C GLN A 176 39.98 24.23 17.24
N ILE A 177 40.05 24.31 15.90
CA ILE A 177 41.26 24.76 15.21
C ILE A 177 41.47 26.27 15.39
N ASP A 178 40.41 27.07 15.34
CA ASP A 178 40.49 28.53 15.54
C ASP A 178 40.83 28.87 17.00
N THR A 179 40.29 28.13 17.96
CA THR A 179 40.62 28.30 19.39
C THR A 179 42.10 27.99 19.65
N GLN A 180 42.64 26.91 19.07
CA GLN A 180 44.07 26.57 19.18
C GLN A 180 45.00 27.53 18.40
N ALA A 181 44.52 28.16 17.34
CA ALA A 181 45.29 29.16 16.58
C ALA A 181 45.36 30.50 17.33
N THR A 182 44.30 30.86 18.05
CA THR A 182 44.22 32.09 18.84
C THR A 182 45.04 31.99 20.14
N GLU A 183 45.11 30.81 20.76
CA GLU A 183 45.99 30.58 21.92
C GLU A 183 47.48 30.59 21.55
N ARG A 184 47.85 30.09 20.36
CA ARG A 184 49.25 30.12 19.90
C ARG A 184 49.77 31.51 19.50
N THR A 185 48.89 32.49 19.36
CA THR A 185 49.29 33.89 19.07
C THR A 185 49.35 34.77 20.31
N LEU A 186 48.99 34.26 21.49
CA LEU A 186 49.02 35.00 22.77
C LEU A 186 50.10 34.53 23.76
N ASP A 187 50.93 33.55 23.39
CA ASP A 187 52.02 33.04 24.23
C ASP A 187 53.38 33.68 23.92
N GLN A 188 53.43 35.00 23.78
CA GLN A 188 54.73 35.69 23.76
C GLN A 188 54.96 36.83 24.73
N GLU A 189 53.99 37.31 25.51
CA GLU A 189 54.32 38.27 26.59
C GLU A 189 53.44 38.10 27.84
N ASN A 190 54.12 37.84 28.96
CA ASN A 190 53.72 38.06 30.36
C ASN A 190 52.73 37.09 31.06
N LEU A 191 53.36 36.14 31.76
CA LEU A 191 53.18 35.78 33.18
C LEU A 191 52.00 36.43 33.95
N GLY A 192 51.08 35.57 34.38
CA GLY A 192 50.40 35.65 35.69
C GLY A 192 48.95 36.12 35.66
N GLY A 193 48.00 35.20 35.44
CA GLY A 193 46.59 35.47 35.77
C GLY A 193 45.48 34.71 35.05
N ALA A 194 45.77 33.65 34.27
CA ALA A 194 44.76 33.01 33.41
C ALA A 194 44.31 31.59 33.84
N GLU A 195 44.56 31.15 35.08
CA GLU A 195 44.26 29.78 35.52
C GLU A 195 42.85 29.60 36.13
N ILE A 196 41.96 30.59 36.03
CA ILE A 196 40.62 30.56 36.69
C ILE A 196 39.45 30.52 35.69
N ILE A 197 39.67 30.89 34.43
CA ILE A 197 38.57 31.05 33.45
C ILE A 197 38.25 29.73 32.72
N ASP A 198 39.24 28.87 32.53
CA ASP A 198 39.09 27.61 31.78
C ASP A 198 38.31 26.53 32.58
N ASP A 199 38.52 26.47 33.90
CA ASP A 199 37.77 25.57 34.78
C ASP A 199 36.28 25.97 34.90
N THR A 200 35.98 27.26 34.85
CA THR A 200 34.61 27.76 35.03
C THR A 200 33.73 27.50 33.79
N CYS A 201 34.31 27.60 32.58
CA CYS A 201 33.60 27.35 31.32
C CYS A 201 33.33 25.85 31.11
N ASN A 202 34.33 25.01 31.41
CA ASN A 202 34.21 23.56 31.33
C ASN A 202 33.26 22.98 32.39
N GLN A 203 33.17 23.60 33.58
CA GLN A 203 32.18 23.24 34.59
C GLN A 203 30.74 23.56 34.15
N GLY A 204 30.54 24.69 33.45
CA GLY A 204 29.24 25.10 32.91
C GLY A 204 28.72 24.14 31.84
N LEU A 205 29.56 23.76 30.87
CA LEU A 205 29.25 22.77 29.84
C LEU A 205 28.99 21.37 30.45
N THR A 206 29.80 20.97 31.43
CA THR A 206 29.61 19.68 32.12
C THR A 206 28.30 19.67 32.93
N GLN A 207 27.90 20.78 33.55
CA GLN A 207 26.62 20.90 34.24
C GLN A 207 25.44 20.88 33.27
N LEU A 208 25.53 21.55 32.13
CA LEU A 208 24.52 21.51 31.07
C LEU A 208 24.30 20.08 30.55
N LEU A 209 25.39 19.37 30.23
CA LEU A 209 25.32 17.98 29.79
C LEU A 209 24.74 17.05 30.87
N LYS A 210 25.15 17.23 32.14
CA LYS A 210 24.58 16.47 33.27
C LYS A 210 23.08 16.72 33.43
N ASN A 211 22.63 17.97 33.28
CA ASN A 211 21.22 18.32 33.39
C ASN A 211 20.39 17.71 32.26
N GLU A 212 20.94 17.67 31.04
CA GLU A 212 20.28 17.08 29.87
C GLU A 212 20.20 15.54 29.96
N ILE A 213 21.28 14.89 30.41
CA ILE A 213 21.30 13.45 30.70
C ILE A 213 20.30 13.10 31.80
N ASN A 214 20.27 13.87 32.89
CA ASN A 214 19.31 13.66 33.99
C ASN A 214 17.87 13.87 33.54
N SER A 215 17.60 14.87 32.69
CA SER A 215 16.29 15.10 32.08
C SER A 215 15.86 13.90 31.23
N HIS A 216 16.77 13.36 30.42
CA HIS A 216 16.50 12.21 29.57
C HIS A 216 16.27 10.92 30.38
N GLN A 217 17.07 10.69 31.42
CA GLN A 217 16.88 9.57 32.35
C GLN A 217 15.54 9.64 33.07
N ASN A 218 15.15 10.83 33.56
CA ASN A 218 13.85 11.06 34.19
C ASN A 218 12.70 10.78 33.21
N ASN A 219 12.86 11.12 31.93
CA ASN A 219 11.84 10.88 30.91
C ASN A 219 11.69 9.38 30.60
N ILE A 220 12.81 8.66 30.47
CA ILE A 220 12.82 7.18 30.33
C ILE A 220 12.17 6.53 31.55
N GLN A 221 12.49 6.99 32.76
CA GLN A 221 11.93 6.44 33.99
C GLN A 221 10.41 6.68 34.07
N ARG A 222 9.93 7.87 33.66
CA ARG A 222 8.49 8.16 33.56
C ARG A 222 7.78 7.25 32.55
N GLN A 223 8.37 7.01 31.38
CA GLN A 223 7.80 6.08 30.40
C GLN A 223 7.76 4.65 30.93
N TYR A 224 8.80 4.21 31.64
CA TYR A 224 8.83 2.91 32.29
C TYR A 224 7.72 2.77 33.36
N TYR A 225 7.52 3.78 34.21
CA TYR A 225 6.41 3.79 35.18
C TYR A 225 5.04 3.83 34.52
N HIS A 226 4.89 4.57 33.42
CA HIS A 226 3.63 4.63 32.67
C HIS A 226 3.28 3.28 32.04
N HIS A 227 4.26 2.55 31.51
CA HIS A 227 4.06 1.19 31.00
C HIS A 227 3.83 0.17 32.12
N ARG A 228 4.51 0.30 33.27
CA ARG A 228 4.32 -0.58 34.43
C ARG A 228 2.90 -0.47 35.01
N ASN A 229 2.33 0.74 35.07
CA ASN A 229 0.97 0.96 35.57
C ASN A 229 -0.13 0.52 34.59
N GLN A 230 0.19 0.29 33.32
CA GLN A 230 -0.75 -0.30 32.36
C GLN A 230 -0.82 -1.84 32.47
N PHE A 231 0.11 -2.47 33.21
CA PHE A 231 0.20 -3.93 33.37
C PHE A 231 -0.03 -4.42 34.82
N SER A 232 -0.41 -3.56 35.76
CA SER A 232 -0.74 -3.97 37.13
C SER A 232 -2.23 -4.28 37.30
N GLY A 233 -2.67 -5.40 36.73
CA GLY A 233 -3.78 -6.16 37.28
C GLY A 233 -3.25 -7.06 38.39
N ASP A 234 -3.74 -6.84 39.62
CA ASP A 234 -3.65 -7.71 40.80
C ASP A 234 -2.29 -8.30 41.19
N PHE A 235 -1.50 -7.54 41.98
CA PHE A 235 -0.50 -8.11 42.89
C PHE A 235 -0.35 -7.21 44.13
N SER A 236 -1.08 -7.51 45.21
CA SER A 236 -1.12 -6.72 46.46
C SER A 236 -0.09 -7.12 47.53
N ASP A 237 0.81 -8.07 47.28
CA ASP A 237 1.51 -8.76 48.39
C ASP A 237 2.98 -8.37 48.62
N TYR A 238 3.48 -7.27 48.05
CA TYR A 238 4.90 -6.87 48.18
C TYR A 238 5.18 -5.64 49.07
N ALA A 239 4.22 -5.19 49.88
CA ALA A 239 4.39 -4.00 50.72
C ALA A 239 5.15 -4.21 52.05
N SER A 240 5.79 -5.37 52.28
CA SER A 240 6.45 -5.67 53.57
C SER A 240 7.98 -5.52 53.58
N TYR A 241 8.65 -5.17 52.49
CA TYR A 241 10.12 -5.24 52.41
C TYR A 241 10.89 -3.91 52.43
N ASN A 242 10.21 -2.76 52.56
CA ASN A 242 10.88 -1.45 52.43
C ASN A 242 11.26 -0.74 53.74
N ASN A 243 11.11 -1.39 54.91
CA ASN A 243 11.44 -0.76 56.21
C ASN A 243 12.70 -1.28 56.91
N SER A 244 13.56 -2.05 56.23
CA SER A 244 14.79 -2.62 56.85
C SER A 244 16.11 -2.02 56.34
N ILE A 245 16.10 -0.85 55.69
CA ILE A 245 17.32 -0.17 55.23
C ILE A 245 17.55 1.12 56.04
N VAL A 246 17.82 1.00 57.34
CA VAL A 246 18.60 2.02 58.06
C VAL A 246 19.33 1.31 59.18
N MET A 247 20.63 1.06 58.99
CA MET A 247 21.70 0.94 60.00
C MET A 247 22.92 0.37 59.27
N ILE A 248 23.56 1.18 58.44
CA ILE A 248 24.89 0.86 57.90
C ILE A 248 25.90 1.16 59.00
N ASP A 249 26.55 0.11 59.52
CA ASP A 249 27.59 0.22 60.53
C ASP A 249 28.76 1.08 59.99
N SER A 250 29.30 1.95 60.85
CA SER A 250 30.48 2.78 60.62
C SER A 250 31.66 2.04 59.97
N LYS A 251 31.80 0.73 60.24
CA LYS A 251 32.81 -0.14 59.63
C LYS A 251 32.57 -0.35 58.14
N THR A 252 31.31 -0.52 57.74
CA THR A 252 30.90 -0.63 56.34
C THR A 252 31.09 0.71 55.62
N GLN A 253 30.81 1.82 56.29
CA GLN A 253 31.05 3.16 55.74
C GLN A 253 32.55 3.44 55.49
N SER A 254 33.43 2.98 56.39
CA SER A 254 34.88 3.09 56.22
C SER A 254 35.41 2.24 55.05
N ILE A 255 34.85 1.05 54.82
CA ILE A 255 35.21 0.19 53.69
C ILE A 255 34.74 0.81 52.37
N ILE A 256 33.54 1.38 52.33
CA ILE A 256 33.01 2.12 51.17
C ILE A 256 33.91 3.32 50.85
N ASN A 257 34.37 4.06 51.86
CA ASN A 257 35.23 5.21 51.67
C ASN A 257 36.64 4.83 51.15
N HIS A 258 37.21 3.70 51.60
CA HIS A 258 38.49 3.22 51.08
C HIS A 258 38.38 2.64 49.67
N LEU A 259 37.28 1.93 49.34
CA LEU A 259 37.04 1.46 47.97
C LEU A 259 36.84 2.60 46.98
N ASN A 260 36.26 3.72 47.42
CA ASN A 260 36.07 4.90 46.57
C ASN A 260 37.36 5.67 46.24
N GLN A 261 38.45 5.49 46.99
CA GLN A 261 39.72 6.17 46.71
C GLN A 261 40.60 5.46 45.67
N ASP A 262 40.55 4.13 45.59
CA ASP A 262 41.44 3.36 44.69
C ASP A 262 40.78 2.90 43.38
N LEU A 263 39.43 2.91 43.29
CA LEU A 263 38.70 2.46 42.09
C LEU A 263 38.29 3.58 41.11
N PHE A 264 38.52 4.85 41.46
CA PHE A 264 38.08 6.00 40.67
C PHE A 264 39.23 6.92 40.26
N SER A 265 40.33 6.37 39.76
CA SER A 265 41.25 7.17 38.94
C SER A 265 40.52 7.55 37.64
N PRO A 266 40.21 8.84 37.38
CA PRO A 266 39.36 9.27 36.27
C PRO A 266 39.87 8.79 34.90
N LYS A 267 41.18 8.59 34.77
CA LYS A 267 41.84 8.15 33.53
C LYS A 267 41.49 6.71 33.11
N ASN A 268 41.06 5.82 34.02
CA ASN A 268 40.68 4.44 33.68
C ASN A 268 39.19 4.28 33.35
N ILE A 269 38.33 5.21 33.79
CA ILE A 269 36.88 5.10 33.60
C ILE A 269 36.49 5.49 32.16
N GLU A 270 37.17 6.48 31.60
CA GLU A 270 36.94 6.95 30.23
C GLU A 270 37.30 5.89 29.19
N GLU A 271 38.43 5.19 29.38
CA GLU A 271 38.88 4.12 28.47
C GLU A 271 37.95 2.89 28.50
N VAL A 272 37.45 2.51 29.69
CA VAL A 272 36.48 1.41 29.83
C VAL A 272 35.12 1.78 29.23
N TYR A 273 34.70 3.04 29.35
CA TYR A 273 33.45 3.52 28.76
C TYR A 273 33.51 3.52 27.23
N ASP A 274 34.65 3.93 26.67
CA ASP A 274 34.90 3.90 25.23
C ASP A 274 34.88 2.49 24.65
N ASP A 275 35.45 1.52 25.37
CA ASP A 275 35.43 0.12 24.94
C ASP A 275 34.02 -0.50 24.98
N GLN A 276 33.22 -0.16 25.99
CA GLN A 276 31.81 -0.58 26.03
C GLN A 276 31.00 0.07 24.91
N LYS A 277 31.20 1.37 24.65
CA LYS A 277 30.57 2.09 23.55
C LYS A 277 30.91 1.48 22.19
N LYS A 278 32.18 1.14 21.94
CA LYS A 278 32.64 0.43 20.73
C LYS A 278 32.00 -0.94 20.59
N LYS A 279 31.85 -1.71 21.68
CA LYS A 279 31.15 -3.01 21.66
C LYS A 279 29.67 -2.87 21.30
N ILE A 280 28.98 -1.90 21.89
CA ILE A 280 27.58 -1.60 21.56
C ILE A 280 27.44 -1.16 20.10
N GLU A 281 28.33 -0.32 19.60
CA GLU A 281 28.31 0.13 18.21
C GLU A 281 28.53 -1.03 17.23
N ARG A 282 29.48 -1.93 17.52
CA ARG A 282 29.69 -3.15 16.74
C ARG A 282 28.46 -4.06 16.74
N ALA A 283 27.82 -4.25 17.89
CA ALA A 283 26.60 -5.03 18.00
C ALA A 283 25.46 -4.44 17.15
N LYS A 284 25.25 -3.12 17.22
CA LYS A 284 24.27 -2.41 16.39
C LYS A 284 24.56 -2.55 14.90
N ARG A 285 25.83 -2.49 14.49
CA ARG A 285 26.25 -2.65 13.09
C ARG A 285 25.97 -4.07 12.58
N VAL A 286 26.23 -5.09 13.40
CA VAL A 286 25.92 -6.49 13.06
C VAL A 286 24.41 -6.71 12.96
N GLU A 287 23.63 -6.17 13.91
CA GLU A 287 22.16 -6.25 13.86
C GLU A 287 21.59 -5.60 12.59
N LEU A 288 22.10 -4.42 12.23
CA LEU A 288 21.71 -3.75 11.00
C LEU A 288 22.04 -4.59 9.77
N TYR A 289 23.24 -5.19 9.71
CA TYR A 289 23.65 -6.05 8.61
C TYR A 289 22.73 -7.28 8.46
N MET A 290 22.36 -7.92 9.58
CA MET A 290 21.42 -9.04 9.58
C MET A 290 20.03 -8.63 9.07
N LYS A 291 19.52 -7.45 9.48
CA LYS A 291 18.24 -6.92 9.00
C LYS A 291 18.26 -6.62 7.50
N VAL A 292 19.36 -6.06 6.99
CA VAL A 292 19.53 -5.79 5.55
C VAL A 292 19.53 -7.10 4.76
N HIS A 293 20.29 -8.10 5.20
CA HIS A 293 20.32 -9.42 4.55
C HIS A 293 18.96 -10.13 4.57
N ALA A 294 18.25 -10.09 5.70
CA ALA A 294 16.92 -10.66 5.80
C ALA A 294 15.93 -9.98 4.83
N HIS A 295 16.02 -8.65 4.68
CA HIS A 295 15.21 -7.93 3.70
C HIS A 295 15.58 -8.25 2.25
N GLN A 296 16.86 -8.43 1.94
CA GLN A 296 17.30 -8.83 0.59
C GLN A 296 16.78 -10.22 0.23
N ASN A 297 16.88 -11.19 1.14
CA ASN A 297 16.35 -12.53 0.91
C ASN A 297 14.83 -12.49 0.70
N LYS A 298 14.10 -11.72 1.52
CA LYS A 298 12.66 -11.53 1.33
C LYS A 298 12.31 -10.94 -0.03
N GLN A 299 13.09 -9.97 -0.52
CA GLN A 299 12.89 -9.38 -1.85
C GLN A 299 13.15 -10.40 -2.97
N VAL A 300 14.13 -11.30 -2.80
CA VAL A 300 14.40 -12.37 -3.77
C VAL A 300 13.22 -13.35 -3.82
N ASP A 301 12.68 -13.76 -2.67
CA ASP A 301 11.52 -14.65 -2.60
C ASP A 301 10.27 -14.00 -3.22
N GLU A 302 10.03 -12.72 -2.93
CA GLU A 302 8.94 -11.94 -3.54
C GLU A 302 9.10 -11.83 -5.06
N ALA A 303 10.31 -11.57 -5.55
CA ALA A 303 10.60 -11.52 -6.98
C ALA A 303 10.39 -12.88 -7.67
N GLN A 304 10.78 -13.98 -7.02
CA GLN A 304 10.52 -15.34 -7.53
C GLN A 304 9.02 -15.64 -7.60
N SER A 305 8.26 -15.22 -6.58
CA SER A 305 6.80 -15.36 -6.56
C SER A 305 6.14 -14.60 -7.73
N ILE A 306 6.54 -13.35 -7.96
CA ILE A 306 6.04 -12.54 -9.09
C ILE A 306 6.37 -13.21 -10.43
N ASN A 307 7.60 -13.70 -10.60
CA ASN A 307 7.99 -14.40 -11.83
C ASN A 307 7.16 -15.67 -12.09
N HIS A 308 6.80 -16.40 -11.03
CA HIS A 308 5.91 -17.55 -11.16
C HIS A 308 4.50 -17.12 -11.62
N ILE A 309 3.96 -16.03 -11.05
CA ILE A 309 2.64 -15.50 -11.45
C ILE A 309 2.67 -15.09 -12.93
N ILE A 310 3.69 -14.35 -13.36
CA ILE A 310 3.87 -13.94 -14.77
C ILE A 310 3.91 -15.17 -15.68
N SER A 311 4.70 -16.19 -15.31
CA SER A 311 4.81 -17.43 -16.10
C SER A 311 3.46 -18.15 -16.25
N ASN A 312 2.65 -18.19 -15.19
CA ASN A 312 1.31 -18.79 -15.24
C ASN A 312 0.36 -18.01 -16.16
N TYR A 313 0.42 -16.67 -16.13
CA TYR A 313 -0.37 -15.83 -17.03
C TYR A 313 0.05 -16.01 -18.49
N GLU A 314 1.35 -16.03 -18.78
CA GLU A 314 1.86 -16.27 -20.14
C GLU A 314 1.45 -17.65 -20.67
N GLN A 315 1.48 -18.68 -19.82
CA GLN A 315 1.05 -20.02 -20.20
C GLN A 315 -0.46 -20.07 -20.48
N SER A 316 -1.27 -19.46 -19.62
CA SER A 316 -2.73 -19.39 -19.80
C SER A 316 -3.11 -18.60 -21.06
N PHE A 317 -2.38 -17.50 -21.33
CA PHE A 317 -2.56 -16.71 -22.53
C PHE A 317 -2.25 -17.53 -23.79
N LYS A 318 -1.11 -18.24 -23.83
CA LYS A 318 -0.75 -19.12 -24.95
C LYS A 318 -1.79 -20.21 -25.20
N GLN A 319 -2.30 -20.83 -24.14
CA GLN A 319 -3.35 -21.85 -24.24
C GLN A 319 -4.63 -21.29 -24.85
N ASN A 320 -5.06 -20.10 -24.40
CA ASN A 320 -6.24 -19.43 -24.96
C ASN A 320 -6.04 -19.03 -26.42
N ASP A 321 -4.87 -18.50 -26.77
CA ASP A 321 -4.52 -18.16 -28.16
C ASP A 321 -4.55 -19.39 -29.08
N ASP A 322 -4.05 -20.53 -28.61
CA ASP A 322 -4.09 -21.78 -29.36
C ASP A 322 -5.53 -22.31 -29.52
N LEU A 323 -6.38 -22.18 -28.49
CA LEU A 323 -7.81 -22.52 -28.59
C LEU A 323 -8.52 -21.65 -29.63
N ILE A 324 -8.28 -20.33 -29.61
CA ILE A 324 -8.87 -19.39 -30.58
C ILE A 324 -8.38 -19.72 -31.99
N ARG A 325 -7.08 -19.98 -32.16
CA ARG A 325 -6.49 -20.36 -33.46
C ARG A 325 -7.11 -21.66 -33.99
N ASN A 326 -7.29 -22.65 -33.13
CA ASN A 326 -7.90 -23.92 -33.50
C ASN A 326 -9.38 -23.75 -33.90
N ASP A 327 -10.14 -22.93 -33.18
CA ASP A 327 -11.54 -22.66 -33.53
C ASP A 327 -11.66 -21.94 -34.89
N ILE A 328 -10.84 -20.92 -35.13
CA ILE A 328 -10.78 -20.22 -36.43
C ILE A 328 -10.44 -21.22 -37.55
N GLN A 329 -9.46 -22.10 -37.34
CA GLN A 329 -9.09 -23.11 -38.32
C GLN A 329 -10.24 -24.08 -38.61
N ASN A 330 -10.93 -24.55 -37.56
CA ASN A 330 -12.12 -25.40 -37.69
C ASN A 330 -13.22 -24.70 -38.50
N GLN A 331 -13.46 -23.40 -38.26
CA GLN A 331 -14.43 -22.62 -39.03
C GLN A 331 -14.03 -22.49 -40.51
N ILE A 332 -12.76 -22.23 -40.80
CA ILE A 332 -12.22 -22.19 -42.17
C ILE A 332 -12.43 -23.52 -42.88
N ASP A 333 -12.15 -24.64 -42.22
CA ASP A 333 -12.31 -25.98 -42.79
C ASP A 333 -13.78 -26.30 -43.10
N GLN A 334 -14.70 -25.91 -42.20
CA GLN A 334 -16.14 -26.03 -42.45
C GLN A 334 -16.59 -25.21 -43.66
N ILE A 335 -16.09 -23.99 -43.83
CA ILE A 335 -16.38 -23.13 -44.98
C ILE A 335 -15.85 -23.77 -46.26
N ASN A 336 -14.60 -24.24 -46.26
CA ASN A 336 -13.98 -24.90 -47.41
C ASN A 336 -14.73 -26.18 -47.82
N GLN A 337 -15.22 -26.95 -46.85
CA GLN A 337 -16.06 -28.12 -47.11
C GLN A 337 -17.39 -27.73 -47.78
N LYS A 338 -18.05 -26.66 -47.32
CA LYS A 338 -19.29 -26.13 -47.92
C LYS A 338 -19.05 -25.63 -49.35
N ILE A 339 -17.94 -24.92 -49.60
CA ILE A 339 -17.55 -24.45 -50.94
C ILE A 339 -17.34 -25.64 -51.88
N SER A 340 -16.61 -26.67 -51.43
CA SER A 340 -16.35 -27.88 -52.23
C SER A 340 -17.63 -28.64 -52.58
N LYS A 341 -18.57 -28.75 -51.63
CA LYS A 341 -19.91 -29.33 -51.86
C LYS A 341 -20.72 -28.53 -52.89
N LYS A 342 -20.67 -27.18 -52.84
CA LYS A 342 -21.33 -26.32 -53.84
C LYS A 342 -20.73 -26.47 -55.23
N LYS A 343 -19.39 -26.49 -55.35
CA LYS A 343 -18.70 -26.70 -56.64
C LYS A 343 -19.11 -28.03 -57.29
N LYS A 344 -19.15 -29.13 -56.52
CA LYS A 344 -19.62 -30.44 -57.02
C LYS A 344 -21.07 -30.41 -57.50
N LYS A 345 -21.97 -29.75 -56.76
CA LYS A 345 -23.38 -29.62 -57.16
C LYS A 345 -23.55 -28.80 -58.45
N ASN A 346 -22.83 -27.69 -58.58
CA ASN A 346 -22.86 -26.87 -59.79
C ASN A 346 -22.35 -27.65 -61.01
N TYR A 347 -21.27 -28.42 -60.86
CA TYR A 347 -20.75 -29.27 -61.92
C TYR A 347 -21.76 -30.33 -62.39
N ILE A 348 -22.46 -31.01 -61.47
CA ILE A 348 -23.52 -31.98 -61.82
C ILE A 348 -24.68 -31.29 -62.55
N PHE A 349 -25.05 -30.07 -62.10
CA PHE A 349 -26.11 -29.29 -62.74
C PHE A 349 -25.74 -28.92 -64.19
N GLU A 350 -24.49 -28.51 -64.43
CA GLU A 350 -23.99 -28.22 -65.79
C GLU A 350 -23.99 -29.45 -66.69
N ILE A 351 -23.58 -30.62 -66.18
CA ILE A 351 -23.64 -31.89 -66.93
C ILE A 351 -25.09 -32.23 -67.32
N ASN A 352 -26.02 -32.19 -66.35
CA ASN A 352 -27.42 -32.54 -66.58
C ASN A 352 -28.12 -31.58 -67.55
N LYS A 353 -27.75 -30.30 -67.53
CA LYS A 353 -28.27 -29.32 -68.49
C LYS A 353 -27.88 -29.70 -69.92
N ASN A 354 -26.60 -30.01 -70.14
CA ASN A 354 -26.07 -30.35 -71.46
C ASN A 354 -26.59 -31.70 -71.99
N THR A 355 -26.96 -32.66 -71.13
CA THR A 355 -27.52 -33.95 -71.57
C THR A 355 -29.02 -33.90 -71.87
N SER A 356 -29.77 -32.92 -71.33
CA SER A 356 -31.21 -32.79 -71.59
C SER A 356 -31.55 -32.29 -73.00
N ASP A 357 -30.62 -31.56 -73.64
CA ASP A 357 -30.79 -31.01 -74.99
C ASP A 357 -30.53 -32.03 -76.12
N CYS A 358 -30.18 -33.29 -75.79
CA CYS A 358 -29.98 -34.37 -76.76
C CYS A 358 -31.18 -35.32 -76.92
N LYS A 359 -32.38 -34.98 -76.42
CA LYS A 359 -33.59 -35.72 -76.81
C LYS A 359 -33.95 -35.37 -78.25
N SER A 360 -33.60 -36.30 -79.14
CA SER A 360 -33.90 -36.30 -80.56
C SER A 360 -35.39 -36.04 -80.83
N PRO A 361 -35.72 -35.32 -81.93
CA PRO A 361 -37.10 -35.15 -82.37
C PRO A 361 -37.65 -36.54 -82.67
N THR A 362 -38.71 -36.93 -81.96
CA THR A 362 -39.41 -38.17 -82.21
C THR A 362 -40.08 -38.04 -83.57
N GLU A 363 -39.67 -38.93 -84.48
CA GLU A 363 -40.21 -39.07 -85.83
C GLU A 363 -41.73 -39.19 -85.76
N SER A 364 -42.43 -38.16 -86.26
CA SER A 364 -43.86 -38.23 -86.55
C SER A 364 -44.05 -39.10 -87.80
N HIS A 365 -44.15 -40.41 -87.61
CA HIS A 365 -44.74 -41.31 -88.59
C HIS A 365 -46.25 -41.04 -88.67
N THR A 366 -46.69 -40.28 -89.68
CA THR A 366 -48.06 -40.37 -90.20
C THR A 366 -48.02 -41.21 -91.46
N SER A 367 -48.36 -42.48 -91.31
CA SER A 367 -48.72 -43.40 -92.40
C SER A 367 -50.20 -43.26 -92.71
N THR A 368 -50.52 -43.19 -94.01
CA THR A 368 -51.72 -43.70 -94.72
C THR A 368 -53.10 -43.22 -94.22
N GLU A 369 -54.03 -42.78 -95.07
CA GLU A 369 -54.46 -43.28 -96.38
C GLU A 369 -55.17 -42.17 -97.18
#